data_AF-A0A3P7LZW9-F1
#
_entry.id   AF-A0A3P7LZW9-F1
#
_cell.length_a   1.000
_cell.length_b   1.000
_cell.length_c   1.000
_cell.angle_alpha   90.00
_cell.angle_beta   90.00
_cell.angle_gamma   90.00
#
_symmetry.space_group_name_H-M   'P 1'
#
loop_
_entity.id
_entity.type
_entity.pdbx_description
1 polymer ?
#
loop_
_entity_poly.entity_id
_entity_poly.type
_entity_poly.pdbx_seq_one_letter_code
_entity_poly.pdbx_strand_id
1 'polypeptide(L)'
;MMSWRKVIRPFRDPSRNKWALTADEVPWSDFPTYFSGRAYLVGMNVIHDLVIAAAYTRWLWVDDVYLGFVLTKLPYTPEALRGFYTEFTNQQKALVYHSPTSVTFRDILDSLYQLRNSLNI
;
A
#
# COMPACT_ATOMS: atom_id res chain seq x y z
N MET A 1 4.03 4.60 -15.30
CA MET A 1 3.04 5.69 -15.44
C MET A 1 1.85 5.34 -14.55
N MET A 2 1.76 5.93 -13.35
CA MET A 2 0.76 5.54 -12.33
C MET A 2 -0.54 6.32 -12.58
N SER A 3 -1.63 5.59 -12.80
CA SER A 3 -2.95 6.16 -13.06
C SER A 3 -3.55 6.74 -11.77
N TRP A 4 -3.80 8.05 -11.81
CA TRP A 4 -4.60 8.84 -10.89
C TRP A 4 -6.04 8.34 -10.82
N ARG A 5 -6.26 7.18 -10.21
CA ARG A 5 -7.59 6.66 -9.95
C ARG A 5 -8.22 7.52 -8.86
N LYS A 6 -9.10 8.45 -9.27
CA LYS A 6 -10.08 9.12 -8.42
C LYS A 6 -10.71 8.08 -7.50
N VAL A 7 -10.48 8.19 -6.20
CA VAL A 7 -11.01 7.23 -5.23
C VAL A 7 -12.37 7.74 -4.80
N ILE A 8 -13.43 7.05 -5.24
CA ILE A 8 -14.80 7.46 -4.91
C ILE A 8 -15.07 7.08 -3.46
N ARG A 9 -15.62 8.03 -2.69
CA ARG A 9 -16.06 7.80 -1.32
C ARG A 9 -17.05 6.61 -1.28
N PRO A 10 -16.90 5.67 -0.33
CA PRO A 10 -17.81 4.54 -0.24
C PRO A 10 -19.26 4.98 0.03
N PHE A 11 -20.22 4.20 -0.47
CA PHE A 11 -21.65 4.51 -0.38
C PHE A 11 -22.08 4.81 1.06
N ARG A 12 -22.92 5.83 1.26
CA ARG A 12 -23.22 6.47 2.56
C ARG A 12 -23.94 5.58 3.59
N ASP A 13 -24.21 4.32 3.30
CA ASP A 13 -24.99 3.42 4.15
C ASP A 13 -24.05 2.54 5.01
N PRO A 14 -23.88 2.84 6.31
CA PRO A 14 -22.99 2.08 7.19
C PRO A 14 -23.48 0.65 7.45
N SER A 15 -24.77 0.36 7.23
CA SER A 15 -25.31 -0.98 7.39
C SER A 15 -24.87 -1.93 6.28
N ARG A 16 -24.54 -1.38 5.10
CA ARG A 16 -24.12 -2.14 3.91
C ARG A 16 -22.63 -2.09 3.65
N ASN A 17 -21.95 -1.06 4.17
CA ASN A 17 -20.52 -0.93 4.02
C ASN A 17 -19.91 -0.45 5.34
N LYS A 18 -19.12 -1.33 5.96
CA LYS A 18 -18.40 -0.99 7.19
C LYS A 18 -17.43 0.19 7.04
N TRP A 19 -17.06 0.56 5.80
CA TRP A 19 -16.20 1.69 5.45
C TRP A 19 -16.97 2.91 4.93
N ALA A 20 -18.31 2.93 5.05
CA ALA A 20 -19.13 4.07 4.66
C ALA A 20 -18.76 5.29 5.50
N LEU A 21 -18.57 6.42 4.82
CA LEU A 21 -18.33 7.72 5.45
C LEU A 21 -19.47 8.68 5.11
N THR A 22 -19.98 9.36 6.13
CA THR A 22 -21.06 10.34 6.01
C THR A 22 -20.56 11.66 5.40
N ALA A 23 -21.48 12.51 4.94
CA ALA A 23 -21.12 13.82 4.39
C ALA A 23 -20.58 14.77 5.49
N ASP A 24 -20.95 14.52 6.75
CA ASP A 24 -20.48 15.30 7.90
C ASP A 24 -19.03 14.94 8.27
N GLU A 25 -18.62 13.68 8.03
CA GLU A 25 -17.23 13.21 8.20
C GLU A 25 -16.34 13.58 7.02
N VAL A 26 -16.83 13.45 5.80
CA VAL A 26 -16.11 13.89 4.61
C VAL A 26 -17.13 14.46 3.60
N PRO A 27 -17.15 15.79 3.40
CA PRO A 27 -18.14 16.42 2.53
C PRO A 27 -17.90 16.08 1.06
N TRP A 28 -16.65 15.82 0.67
CA TRP A 28 -16.27 15.51 -0.71
C TRP A 28 -16.75 14.12 -1.16
N SER A 29 -17.08 14.01 -2.45
CA SER A 29 -17.42 12.73 -3.09
C SER A 29 -16.20 11.88 -3.41
N ASP A 30 -15.05 12.51 -3.54
CA ASP A 30 -13.79 11.87 -3.91
C ASP A 30 -12.76 12.05 -2.82
N PHE A 31 -12.03 10.98 -2.55
CA PHE A 31 -10.91 10.99 -1.64
C PHE A 31 -9.62 11.31 -2.39
N PRO A 32 -8.64 11.92 -1.69
CA PRO A 32 -7.29 12.02 -2.22
C PRO A 32 -6.71 10.62 -2.45
N THR A 33 -5.59 10.56 -3.17
CA THR A 33 -4.86 9.29 -3.29
C THR A 33 -4.34 8.86 -1.92
N TYR A 34 -4.59 7.59 -1.54
CA TYR A 34 -4.18 7.04 -0.26
C TYR A 34 -3.78 5.57 -0.35
N PHE A 35 -3.12 5.08 0.70
CA PHE A 35 -2.60 3.70 0.78
C PHE A 35 -3.67 2.72 1.26
N SER A 36 -4.60 2.34 0.38
CA SER A 36 -5.75 1.48 0.75
C SER A 36 -5.36 0.16 1.42
N GLY A 37 -5.47 0.08 2.75
CA GLY A 37 -5.24 -1.10 3.58
C GLY A 37 -3.92 -1.85 3.32
N ARG A 38 -2.90 -1.14 2.81
CA ARG A 38 -1.59 -1.69 2.40
C ARG A 38 -0.49 -1.22 3.35
N ALA A 39 0.62 -1.95 3.34
CA ALA A 39 1.85 -1.48 3.96
C ALA A 39 2.52 -0.41 3.08
N TYR A 40 3.18 0.54 3.72
CA TYR A 40 3.98 1.59 3.08
C TYR A 40 5.29 1.78 3.84
N LEU A 41 6.33 2.20 3.13
CA LEU A 41 7.64 2.53 3.69
C LEU A 41 7.85 4.03 3.58
N VAL A 42 8.22 4.66 4.69
CA VAL A 42 8.34 6.12 4.79
C VAL A 42 9.62 6.46 5.56
N GLY A 43 10.37 7.43 5.05
CA GLY A 43 11.57 7.93 5.72
C GLY A 43 11.24 8.72 6.99
N MET A 44 12.15 8.75 7.96
CA MET A 44 11.92 9.43 9.25
C MET A 44 11.60 10.92 9.10
N ASN A 45 12.27 11.61 8.17
CA ASN A 45 11.98 13.01 7.85
C ASN A 45 10.53 13.23 7.39
N VAL A 46 10.02 12.33 6.54
CA VAL A 46 8.63 12.38 6.07
C VAL A 46 7.66 12.09 7.21
N ILE A 47 8.01 11.21 8.16
CA ILE A 47 7.18 10.97 9.36
C ILE A 47 7.04 12.25 10.19
N HIS A 48 8.11 13.01 10.40
CA HIS A 48 8.01 14.29 11.12
C HIS A 48 7.02 15.25 10.46
N ASP A 49 7.09 15.40 9.14
CA ASP A 49 6.18 16.26 8.38
C ASP A 49 4.74 15.73 8.42
N LEU A 50 4.55 14.41 8.35
CA LEU A 50 3.24 13.77 8.51
C LEU A 50 2.65 14.03 9.89
N VAL A 51 3.44 14.00 10.97
CA VAL A 51 2.98 14.29 12.34
C VAL A 51 2.51 15.74 12.45
N ILE A 52 3.26 16.69 11.88
CA ILE A 52 2.88 18.11 11.85
C ILE A 52 1.59 18.27 11.04
N ALA A 53 1.52 17.73 9.82
CA ALA A 53 0.33 17.82 8.97
C ALA A 53 -0.90 17.13 9.60
N ALA A 54 -0.71 16.04 10.34
CA ALA A 54 -1.74 15.33 11.10
C ALA A 54 -2.36 16.22 12.18
N ALA A 55 -1.54 17.02 12.88
CA ALA A 55 -2.04 17.97 13.90
C ALA A 55 -3.02 19.01 13.33
N TYR A 56 -2.91 19.34 12.04
CA TYR A 56 -3.83 20.25 11.34
C TYR A 56 -4.94 19.53 10.57
N THR A 57 -5.01 18.20 10.65
CA THR A 57 -5.99 17.38 9.92
C THR A 57 -7.07 16.91 10.88
N ARG A 58 -8.35 17.15 10.54
CA ARG A 58 -9.45 16.64 11.34
C ARG A 58 -9.35 15.11 11.41
N TRP A 59 -9.45 14.58 12.62
CA TRP A 59 -9.44 13.14 12.85
C TRP A 59 -10.54 12.45 12.03
N LEU A 60 -10.18 11.29 11.48
CA LEU A 60 -11.07 10.40 10.75
C LEU A 60 -10.73 8.96 11.17
N TRP A 61 -11.76 8.16 11.46
CA TRP A 61 -11.58 6.81 12.01
C TRP A 61 -11.05 5.79 10.99
N VAL A 62 -11.18 6.11 9.70
CA VAL A 62 -10.58 5.33 8.60
C VAL A 62 -9.15 5.80 8.40
N ASP A 63 -8.20 5.05 8.96
CA ASP A 63 -6.79 5.41 9.10
C ASP A 63 -6.06 5.61 7.76
N ASP A 64 -6.28 4.73 6.79
CA ASP A 64 -5.66 4.82 5.48
C ASP A 64 -6.15 6.05 4.70
N VAL A 65 -7.45 6.34 4.75
CA VAL A 65 -8.06 7.56 4.18
C VAL A 65 -7.56 8.81 4.92
N TYR A 66 -7.51 8.77 6.25
CA TYR A 66 -6.98 9.85 7.08
C TYR A 66 -5.56 10.24 6.66
N LEU A 67 -4.68 9.25 6.54
CA LEU A 67 -3.30 9.47 6.09
C LEU A 67 -3.23 10.02 4.66
N GLY A 68 -4.17 9.65 3.78
CA GLY A 68 -4.33 10.28 2.47
C GLY A 68 -4.55 11.79 2.57
N PHE A 69 -5.48 12.23 3.42
CA PHE A 69 -5.73 13.65 3.66
C PHE A 69 -4.53 14.36 4.29
N VAL A 70 -3.83 13.72 5.23
CA VAL A 70 -2.59 14.25 5.80
C VAL A 70 -1.54 14.46 4.71
N LEU A 71 -1.33 13.46 3.86
CA LEU A 71 -0.32 13.49 2.80
C LEU A 71 -0.58 14.59 1.76
N THR A 72 -1.85 14.90 1.45
CA THR A 72 -2.18 15.98 0.50
C THR A 72 -1.74 17.38 0.91
N LYS A 73 -1.41 17.59 2.19
CA LYS A 73 -0.90 18.86 2.69
C LYS A 73 0.61 19.02 2.50
N LEU A 74 1.29 17.94 2.09
CA LEU A 74 2.73 17.86 1.97
C LEU A 74 3.14 17.76 0.49
N PRO A 75 4.37 18.15 0.13
CA PRO A 75 4.86 18.11 -1.26
C PRO A 75 5.28 16.69 -1.70
N TYR A 76 4.79 15.64 -1.05
CA TYR A 76 5.19 14.26 -1.30
C TYR A 76 4.20 13.55 -2.22
N THR A 77 4.74 12.79 -3.18
CA THR A 77 3.94 11.93 -4.07
C THR A 77 4.20 10.47 -3.70
N PRO A 78 3.17 9.70 -3.32
CA PRO A 78 3.34 8.28 -3.01
C PRO A 78 3.59 7.47 -4.28
N GLU A 79 4.55 6.55 -4.23
CA GLU A 79 4.88 5.65 -5.34
C GLU A 79 4.64 4.19 -4.97
N ALA A 80 4.27 3.39 -5.97
CA ALA A 80 4.12 1.96 -5.80
C ALA A 80 5.50 1.31 -5.68
N LEU A 81 5.71 0.60 -4.58
CA LEU A 81 6.94 -0.16 -4.37
C LEU A 81 6.95 -1.36 -5.32
N ARG A 82 7.78 -1.29 -6.38
CA ARG A 82 7.85 -2.32 -7.41
C ARG A 82 8.30 -3.67 -6.82
N GLY A 83 7.64 -4.74 -7.24
CA GLY A 83 7.96 -6.10 -6.76
C GLY A 83 7.29 -6.46 -5.42
N PHE A 84 6.70 -5.51 -4.70
CA PHE A 84 5.99 -5.79 -3.46
C PHE A 84 4.48 -5.79 -3.69
N TYR A 85 3.81 -6.84 -3.20
CA TYR A 85 2.38 -7.05 -3.37
C TYR A 85 1.75 -7.45 -2.04
N THR A 86 0.51 -7.02 -1.83
CA THR A 86 -0.28 -7.50 -0.69
C THR A 86 -1.00 -8.76 -1.09
N GLU A 87 -0.65 -9.87 -0.45
CA GLU A 87 -1.28 -11.16 -0.66
C GLU A 87 -2.19 -11.52 0.51
N PHE A 88 -3.25 -12.25 0.18
CA PHE A 88 -4.22 -12.77 1.12
C PHE A 88 -4.16 -14.29 1.06
N THR A 89 -3.26 -14.89 1.85
CA THR A 89 -3.09 -16.33 1.93
C THR A 89 -3.57 -16.80 3.30
N ASN A 90 -4.40 -17.86 3.33
CA ASN A 90 -4.91 -18.45 4.59
C ASN A 90 -5.48 -17.44 5.60
N GLN A 91 -6.30 -16.48 5.13
CA GLN A 91 -6.88 -15.40 5.95
C GLN A 91 -5.85 -14.44 6.59
N GLN A 92 -4.57 -14.57 6.25
CA GLN A 92 -3.51 -13.67 6.68
C GLN A 92 -3.15 -12.72 5.54
N LYS A 93 -2.89 -11.46 5.89
CA LYS A 93 -2.38 -10.47 4.93
C LYS A 93 -0.86 -10.42 5.07
N ALA A 94 -0.15 -10.65 3.98
CA ALA A 94 1.30 -10.55 3.94
C ALA A 94 1.72 -9.53 2.87
N LEU A 95 2.76 -8.75 3.17
CA LEU A 95 3.49 -8.02 2.16
C LEU A 95 4.55 -8.97 1.58
N VAL A 96 4.34 -9.41 0.35
CA VAL A 96 5.19 -10.41 -0.31
C VAL A 96 6.02 -9.72 -1.38
N TYR A 97 7.31 -10.01 -1.39
CA TYR A 97 8.20 -9.61 -2.47
C TYR A 97 8.23 -10.71 -3.53
N HIS A 98 7.86 -10.35 -4.76
CA HIS A 98 8.13 -11.15 -5.94
C HIS A 98 9.35 -10.55 -6.63
N SER A 99 10.45 -11.29 -6.62
CA SER A 99 11.55 -10.96 -7.51
C SER A 99 11.03 -11.02 -8.95
N PRO A 100 11.31 -10.01 -9.80
CA PRO A 100 11.14 -10.21 -11.23
C PRO A 100 11.91 -11.48 -11.58
N THR A 101 11.24 -12.48 -12.12
CA THR A 101 11.85 -13.75 -12.52
C THR A 101 12.76 -13.52 -13.73
N SER A 102 13.92 -12.92 -13.50
CA SER A 102 15.03 -13.01 -14.43
C SER A 102 15.73 -14.34 -14.14
N VAL A 103 15.28 -15.41 -14.76
CA VAL A 103 16.03 -16.66 -14.75
C VAL A 103 17.33 -16.38 -15.51
N THR A 104 18.44 -16.24 -14.80
CA THR A 104 19.75 -16.11 -15.43
C THR A 104 20.33 -17.50 -15.69
N PHE A 105 21.25 -17.61 -16.65
CA PHE A 105 21.95 -18.88 -16.90
C PHE A 105 22.68 -19.38 -15.65
N ARG A 106 23.14 -18.47 -14.76
CA ARG A 106 23.76 -18.82 -13.49
C ARG A 106 22.79 -19.53 -12.54
N ASP A 107 21.55 -19.04 -12.43
CA ASP A 107 20.54 -19.68 -11.56
C ASP A 107 20.22 -21.12 -12.00
N ILE A 108 20.23 -21.36 -13.32
CA ILE A 108 20.06 -22.69 -13.91
C ILE A 108 21.27 -23.58 -13.59
N LEU A 109 22.49 -23.06 -13.77
CA LEU A 109 23.71 -23.79 -13.43
C LEU A 109 23.76 -24.16 -11.95
N ASP A 110 23.46 -23.21 -11.05
CA ASP A 110 23.46 -23.42 -9.61
C ASP A 110 22.44 -24.49 -9.19
N SER A 111 21.25 -24.48 -9.82
CA SER A 111 20.23 -25.52 -9.62
C SER A 111 20.69 -26.90 -10.11
N LEU A 112 21.39 -26.97 -11.25
CA LEU A 112 21.96 -28.22 -11.77
C LEU A 112 23.10 -28.75 -10.90
N TYR A 113 23.96 -27.86 -10.36
CA TYR A 113 25.00 -28.24 -9.41
C TYR A 113 24.41 -28.78 -8.09
N GLN A 114 23.37 -28.13 -7.56
CA GLN A 114 22.67 -28.61 -6.38
C GLN A 114 22.01 -29.97 -6.64
N LEU A 115 21.37 -30.15 -7.81
CA LEU A 115 20.77 -31.43 -8.19
C LEU A 115 21.83 -32.54 -8.29
N ARG A 116 22.95 -32.26 -8.97
CA ARG A 116 24.09 -33.18 -9.07
C ARG A 116 24.60 -33.59 -7.69
N ASN A 117 24.85 -32.62 -6.81
CA ASN A 117 25.32 -32.87 -5.45
C ASN A 117 24.31 -33.67 -4.62
N SER A 118 23.01 -33.45 -4.83
CA SER A 118 21.96 -34.21 -4.13
C SER A 118 21.83 -35.66 -4.60
N LEU A 119 22.24 -35.94 -5.84
CA LEU A 119 22.20 -37.28 -6.43
C LEU A 119 23.49 -38.08 -6.18
N ASN A 120 24.50 -37.51 -5.50
CA ASN A 120 25.82 -38.13 -5.29
C ASN A 120 26.48 -38.63 -6.60
N ILE A 121 26.37 -37.86 -7.69
CA ILE A 121 27.04 -38.11 -9.00
C ILE A 121 28.12 -37.04 -9.23
#